data_AF-A0A2T9X9D5-F1
#
_entry.id   AF-A0A2T9X9D5-F1
#
_cell.length_a   1.000
_cell.length_b   1.000
_cell.length_c   1.000
_cell.angle_alpha   90.00
_cell.angle_beta   90.00
_cell.angle_gamma   90.00
#
_symmetry.space_group_name_H-M   'P 1'
#
loop_
_entity.id
_entity.type
_entity.pdbx_description
1 polymer ?
#
loop_
_entity_poly.entity_id
_entity_poly.type
_entity_poly.pdbx_seq_one_letter_code
_entity_poly.pdbx_strand_id
1 'polypeptide(L)' 'MEKVKIKKVDNQGRIVIPKEWRVRFNTDEYMLVLMEDKIVVYPKVSNLSKLIGSVEVDELPDGLHELKHKVYRF' A
#
# COMPACT_ATOMS: atom_id res chain seq x y z
N MET A 1 10.38 1.23 -14.37
CA MET A 1 9.52 0.28 -15.12
C MET A 1 8.36 -0.13 -14.24
N GLU A 2 7.16 0.33 -14.59
CA GLU A 2 5.93 -0.12 -13.98
C GLU A 2 5.62 -1.56 -14.39
N LYS A 3 5.30 -2.42 -13.42
CA LYS A 3 4.94 -3.83 -13.67
C LYS A 3 3.49 -4.02 -13.28
N VAL A 4 2.62 -4.23 -14.26
CA VAL A 4 1.19 -4.50 -14.06
C VAL A 4 0.93 -6.00 -14.17
N LYS A 5 0.18 -6.57 -13.22
CA LYS A 5 -0.35 -7.94 -13.30
C LYS A 5 -1.84 -7.93 -12.95
N ILE A 6 -2.66 -8.49 -13.84
CA ILE A 6 -4.08 -8.74 -13.56
C ILE A 6 -4.18 -10.08 -12.83
N LYS A 7 -4.87 -10.09 -11.68
CA LYS A 7 -5.13 -11.29 -10.89
C LYS A 7 -6.63 -11.41 -10.62
N LYS A 8 -7.16 -12.62 -10.74
CA LYS A 8 -8.52 -12.92 -10.29
C LYS A 8 -8.52 -13.01 -8.77
N VAL A 9 -9.60 -12.53 -8.18
CA VAL A 9 -9.92 -12.76 -6.76
C VAL A 9 -10.25 -14.24 -6.61
N ASP A 10 -9.72 -14.87 -5.56
CA ASP A 10 -10.05 -16.26 -5.27
C ASP A 10 -11.46 -16.38 -4.65
N ASN A 11 -11.93 -17.61 -4.47
CA ASN A 11 -13.27 -17.87 -3.91
C ASN A 11 -13.45 -17.39 -2.46
N GLN A 12 -12.38 -16.99 -1.78
CA GLN A 12 -12.39 -16.45 -0.42
C GLN A 12 -12.25 -14.92 -0.41
N GLY A 13 -12.28 -14.26 -1.56
CA GLY A 13 -12.17 -12.81 -1.66
C GLY A 13 -10.74 -12.28 -1.60
N ARG A 14 -9.71 -13.13 -1.74
CA ARG A 14 -8.31 -12.72 -1.58
C ARG A 14 -7.65 -12.41 -2.93
N ILE A 15 -6.77 -11.41 -2.93
CA ILE A 15 -5.87 -11.12 -4.04
C ILE A 15 -4.47 -11.58 -3.64
N VAL A 16 -3.87 -12.46 -4.45
CA VAL A 16 -2.53 -12.98 -4.18
C VAL A 16 -1.46 -12.07 -4.77
N ILE A 17 -0.67 -11.44 -3.89
CA ILE A 17 0.50 -10.66 -4.30
C ILE A 17 1.60 -11.61 -4.81
N PRO A 18 2.11 -11.42 -6.04
CA PRO A 18 3.18 -12.26 -6.60
C PRO A 18 4.41 -12.34 -5.68
N LYS A 19 5.03 -13.52 -5.57
CA LYS A 19 6.17 -13.77 -4.69
C LYS A 19 7.32 -12.81 -4.98
N GLU A 20 7.60 -12.57 -6.25
CA GLU A 20 8.65 -11.67 -6.72
C GLU A 20 8.44 -10.19 -6.29
N TRP A 21 7.21 -9.78 -5.97
CA TRP A 21 6.94 -8.44 -5.45
C TRP A 21 7.14 -8.39 -3.94
N ARG A 22 6.68 -9.43 -3.22
CA ARG A 22 6.84 -9.55 -1.77
C ARG A 22 8.31 -9.59 -1.33
N VAL A 23 9.15 -10.31 -2.08
CA VAL A 23 10.60 -10.41 -1.80
C VAL A 23 11.29 -9.03 -1.79
N ARG A 24 10.73 -8.01 -2.47
CA ARG A 24 11.32 -6.67 -2.50
C ARG A 24 11.18 -5.89 -1.20
N PHE A 25 10.22 -6.25 -0.34
CA PHE A 25 9.83 -5.42 0.81
C PHE A 25 10.16 -6.04 2.17
N ASN A 26 10.64 -7.30 2.20
CA ASN A 26 11.06 -8.01 3.40
C ASN A 26 10.06 -7.88 4.58
N THR A 27 8.77 -7.95 4.27
CA THR A 27 7.68 -7.88 5.24
C THR A 27 6.48 -8.70 4.74
N ASP A 28 5.78 -9.31 5.69
CA ASP A 28 4.52 -10.02 5.46
C ASP A 28 3.30 -9.19 5.92
N GLU A 29 3.54 -8.01 6.49
CA GLU A 29 2.50 -7.07 6.90
C GLU A 29 2.28 -5.99 5.83
N TYR A 30 1.01 -5.79 5.44
CA TYR A 30 0.63 -4.78 4.45
C TYR A 30 -0.54 -3.95 4.97
N MET A 31 -0.49 -2.64 4.71
CA MET A 31 -1.57 -1.70 4.97
C MET A 31 -2.40 -1.54 3.70
N LEU A 32 -3.71 -1.74 3.83
CA LEU A 32 -4.68 -1.51 2.78
C LEU A 32 -5.35 -0.16 3.01
N VAL A 33 -5.27 0.73 2.03
CA VAL A 33 -5.95 2.02 2.05
C VAL A 33 -7.01 2.01 0.96
N LEU A 34 -8.28 2.08 1.37
CA LEU A 34 -9.40 2.25 0.46
C LEU A 34 -9.56 3.75 0.15
N MET A 35 -9.55 4.07 -1.14
CA MET A 35 -9.87 5.39 -1.68
C MET A 35 -11.17 5.28 -2.49
N GLU A 36 -11.68 6.39 -3.02
CA GLU A 36 -12.97 6.40 -3.74
C GLU A 36 -12.97 5.47 -4.97
N ASP A 37 -11.87 5.40 -5.72
CA ASP A 37 -11.77 4.67 -6.99
C ASP A 37 -10.81 3.47 -6.95
N LYS A 38 -10.03 3.30 -5.87
CA LYS A 38 -8.96 2.32 -5.81
C LYS A 38 -8.61 1.86 -4.40
N ILE A 39 -7.93 0.71 -4.33
CA ILE A 39 -7.28 0.21 -3.12
C ILE A 39 -5.78 0.29 -3.33
N VAL A 40 -5.08 0.97 -2.41
CA VAL A 40 -3.62 1.05 -2.42
C VAL A 40 -3.06 0.14 -1.32
N VAL A 41 -2.04 -0.64 -1.66
CA VAL A 41 -1.41 -1.60 -0.76
C VAL A 41 0.02 -1.14 -0.46
N TYR A 42 0.32 -0.90 0.82
CA TYR A 42 1.65 -0.50 1.27
C TYR A 42 2.30 -1.58 2.14
N PRO A 43 3.57 -1.95 1.90
CA PRO A 43 4.30 -2.82 2.81
C PRO A 43 4.60 -2.08 4.12
N LYS A 44 4.32 -2.70 5.26
CA LYS A 44 4.70 -2.17 6.57
C LYS A 44 6.18 -2.47 6.81
N VAL A 45 7.02 -1.54 6.36
CA VAL A 45 8.44 -1.50 6.70
C VAL A 45 8.65 -0.49 7.83
N SER A 46 9.65 -0.71 8.67
CA SER A 46 9.96 0.10 9.86
C SER A 46 10.18 1.60 9.61
N ASN A 47 10.23 2.03 8.34
CA ASN A 47 10.46 3.41 7.93
C ASN A 47 9.27 3.96 7.12
N LEU A 48 8.05 3.87 7.67
CA LEU A 48 6.79 4.39 7.10
C LEU A 48 6.91 5.84 6.59
N SER A 49 7.75 6.66 7.23
CA SER A 49 8.04 8.04 6.83
C SER A 49 8.64 8.15 5.41
N LYS A 50 9.42 7.15 4.97
CA LYS A 50 10.00 7.12 3.60
C LYS A 50 9.00 6.70 2.53
N LEU A 51 7.96 5.93 2.89
CA LEU A 51 6.95 5.45 1.94
C LEU A 51 5.93 6.52 1.59
N ILE A 52 5.48 7.31 2.58
CA ILE A 52 4.59 8.46 2.35
C ILE A 52 5.28 9.52 1.47
N GLY A 53 6.60 9.67 1.58
CA GLY A 53 7.38 10.56 0.71
C GLY A 53 7.71 9.98 -0.68
N SER A 54 7.49 8.68 -0.91
CA SER A 54 7.82 8.01 -2.19
C SER A 54 6.64 7.86 -3.15
N VAL A 55 5.45 8.32 -2.73
CA VAL A 55 4.31 8.43 -3.64
C VAL A 55 4.35 9.85 -4.21
N GLU A 56 4.81 10.00 -5.45
CA GLU A 56 4.47 11.18 -6.25
C GLU A 56 2.97 11.06 -6.55
N VAL A 57 2.16 11.66 -5.69
CA VAL A 57 0.77 11.96 -6.00
C VAL A 57 0.76 13.39 -6.51
N ASP A 58 0.33 13.59 -7.76
CA ASP A 58 0.21 14.94 -8.34
C ASP A 58 -0.68 15.86 -7.46
N GLU A 59 -1.61 15.28 -6.70
CA GLU A 59 -2.42 15.96 -5.69
C GLU A 59 -2.53 15.11 -4.42
N LEU A 60 -2.02 15.62 -3.30
CA LEU A 60 -2.18 14.98 -2.00
C LEU A 60 -3.67 15.02 -1.62
N PRO A 61 -4.35 13.88 -1.39
CA PRO A 61 -5.71 13.90 -0.88
C PRO A 61 -5.72 14.54 0.51
N ASP A 62 -6.67 15.43 0.78
CA ASP A 62 -6.78 16.16 2.06
C ASP A 62 -6.75 15.22 3.29
N GLY A 63 -7.19 13.97 3.13
CA GLY A 63 -7.17 12.93 4.17
C GLY A 63 -5.79 12.36 4.54
N LEU A 64 -4.70 12.71 3.83
CA LEU A 64 -3.36 12.18 4.15
C LEU A 64 -2.84 12.67 5.51
N HIS A 65 -3.25 13.87 5.94
CA HIS A 65 -2.93 14.37 7.28
C HIS A 65 -3.55 13.51 8.39
N GLU A 66 -4.77 13.03 8.18
CA GLU A 66 -5.45 12.12 9.12
C GLU A 66 -4.79 10.74 9.14
N LEU A 67 -4.34 10.26 7.98
CA LEU A 67 -3.62 9.00 7.86
C LEU A 67 -2.30 9.03 8.65
N LYS A 68 -1.55 10.15 8.58
CA LYS A 68 -0.35 10.35 9.41
C LYS A 68 -0.68 10.26 10.90
N HIS A 69 -1.73 10.93 11.37
CA HIS A 69 -2.10 10.90 12.79
C HIS A 69 -2.51 9.51 13.29
N LYS A 70 -3.15 8.68 12.46
CA LYS A 70 -3.49 7.29 12.83
C LYS A 70 -2.29 6.36 12.87
N VAL A 71 -1.30 6.57 12.00
CA VAL A 71 -0.09 5.74 11.91
C VAL A 71 0.91 6.06 13.02
N TYR A 72 1.05 7.32 13.43
CA TYR A 72 2.00 7.75 14.47
C TYR A 72 1.48 7.59 15.91
N ARG A 73 0.26 7.09 16.13
CA ARG A 73 -0.33 6.93 17.48
C ARG A 73 -0.23 5.50 18.04
N PHE A 74 0.81 4.76 17.65
CA PHE A 74 1.22 3.52 18.32
C PHE A 74 2.51 3.74 19.08
#